data_AF-A0A7G2CML8-F1
#
_entry.id   AF-A0A7G2CML8-F1
#
_cell.length_a   1.000
_cell.length_b   1.000
_cell.length_c   1.000
_cell.angle_alpha   90.00
_cell.angle_beta   90.00
_cell.angle_gamma   90.00
#
_symmetry.space_group_name_H-M   'P 1'
#
loop_
_entity.id
_entity.type
_entity.pdbx_description
1 polymer ?
#
loop_
_entity_poly.entity_id
_entity_poly.type
_entity_poly.pdbx_seq_one_letter_code
_entity_poly.pdbx_strand_id
1 'polypeptide(L)'
;MSTREPIPVGQLVRRISGLYQEFTQSGGVRPFGCSLLVSGVDANGYHLYQLDPSGSFLVWKATAIGKGSSESKAFLEKRYTNDIELEDAISTALLTLKESFDGKMTTENTQVGRVVGDKFEIMSNDQLRDYLEQI
;
A
#
# COMPACT_ATOMS: atom_id res chain seq x y z
N MET A 1 19.76 -0.97 -19.99
CA MET A 1 20.92 -1.05 -19.09
C MET A 1 20.45 -1.66 -17.77
N SER A 2 20.98 -2.82 -17.41
CA SER A 2 20.81 -3.38 -16.06
C SER A 2 21.79 -2.66 -15.14
N THR A 3 21.29 -1.74 -14.33
CA THR A 3 22.05 -1.21 -13.19
C THR A 3 22.12 -2.31 -12.13
N ARG A 4 23.27 -2.43 -11.45
CA ARG A 4 23.45 -3.39 -10.34
C ARG A 4 22.67 -2.99 -9.07
N GLU A 5 22.00 -1.85 -9.10
CA GLU A 5 21.23 -1.29 -7.99
C GLU A 5 19.75 -1.69 -8.09
N PRO A 6 19.07 -1.87 -6.94
CA PRO A 6 17.61 -2.04 -6.91
C PRO A 6 16.91 -0.90 -7.66
N ILE A 7 15.82 -1.21 -8.34
CA ILE A 7 15.02 -0.20 -9.06
C ILE A 7 14.42 0.79 -8.05
N PRO A 8 14.58 2.13 -8.25
CA PRO A 8 13.89 3.12 -7.43
C PRO A 8 12.37 2.94 -7.52
N VAL A 9 11.65 3.16 -6.41
CA VAL A 9 10.22 2.85 -6.33
C VAL A 9 9.43 3.66 -7.37
N GLY A 10 9.78 4.94 -7.54
CA GLY A 10 9.15 5.79 -8.55
C GLY A 10 9.39 5.33 -9.99
N GLN A 11 10.53 4.69 -10.29
CA GLN A 11 10.80 4.12 -11.62
C GLN A 11 9.98 2.85 -11.85
N LEU A 12 9.83 2.00 -10.83
CA LEU A 12 8.96 0.84 -10.89
C LEU A 12 7.51 1.26 -11.18
N VAL A 13 6.98 2.22 -10.42
CA VAL A 13 5.62 2.74 -10.60
C VAL A 13 5.41 3.33 -11.99
N ARG A 14 6.38 4.08 -12.53
CA ARG A 14 6.32 4.60 -13.91
C ARG A 14 6.24 3.50 -14.96
N ARG A 15 6.96 2.39 -14.78
CA ARG A 15 6.89 1.24 -15.70
C ARG A 15 5.53 0.56 -15.64
N ILE A 16 4.98 0.35 -14.44
CA ILE A 16 3.65 -0.23 -14.24
C ILE A 16 2.57 0.71 -14.82
N SER A 17 2.70 2.01 -14.60
CA SER A 17 1.83 3.06 -15.16
C SER A 17 1.79 3.02 -16.69
N GLY A 18 2.95 2.88 -17.34
CA GLY A 18 3.03 2.70 -18.79
C GLY A 18 2.27 1.46 -19.27
N LEU A 19 2.41 0.33 -18.57
CA LEU A 19 1.67 -0.90 -18.87
C LEU A 19 0.15 -0.68 -18.72
N TYR A 20 -0.29 -0.02 -17.66
CA TYR A 20 -1.71 0.30 -17.48
C TYR A 20 -2.24 1.18 -18.60
N GLN A 21 -1.50 2.23 -18.95
CA GLN A 21 -1.87 3.16 -20.01
C GLN A 21 -1.95 2.47 -21.38
N GLU A 22 -1.04 1.54 -21.69
CA GLU A 22 -1.07 0.76 -22.93
C GLU A 22 -2.41 0.01 -23.10
N PHE A 23 -2.95 -0.56 -22.02
CA PHE A 23 -4.24 -1.26 -22.02
C PHE A 23 -5.45 -0.31 -22.08
N THR A 24 -5.25 1.01 -21.91
CA THR A 24 -6.30 2.03 -22.17
C THR A 24 -6.34 2.51 -23.61
N GLN A 25 -5.21 2.43 -24.33
CA GLN A 25 -5.06 2.97 -25.68
C GLN A 25 -5.07 1.89 -26.76
N SER A 26 -4.76 0.64 -26.41
CA SER A 26 -4.71 -0.47 -27.36
C SER A 26 -6.10 -1.00 -27.70
N GLY A 27 -6.38 -1.16 -28.99
CA GLY A 27 -7.62 -1.78 -29.46
C GLY A 27 -7.66 -3.29 -29.16
N GLY A 28 -8.84 -3.82 -28.83
CA GLY A 28 -9.04 -5.26 -28.61
C GLY A 28 -8.67 -5.77 -27.22
N VAL A 29 -8.20 -4.90 -26.32
CA VAL A 29 -7.96 -5.20 -24.90
C VAL A 29 -8.83 -4.32 -24.01
N ARG A 30 -9.01 -4.72 -22.75
CA ARG A 30 -9.69 -3.92 -21.73
C ARG A 30 -8.67 -3.36 -20.74
N PRO A 31 -8.87 -2.14 -20.21
CA PRO A 31 -8.05 -1.63 -19.11
C PRO A 31 -8.06 -2.57 -17.91
N PHE A 32 -7.00 -2.51 -17.10
CA PHE A 32 -6.95 -3.22 -15.82
C PHE A 32 -8.08 -2.72 -14.89
N GLY A 33 -8.74 -3.65 -14.20
CA GLY A 33 -9.84 -3.36 -13.28
C GLY A 33 -9.42 -3.18 -11.83
N CYS A 34 -8.15 -2.89 -11.54
CA CYS A 34 -7.61 -2.80 -10.19
C CYS A 34 -6.69 -1.60 -10.02
N SER A 35 -6.79 -0.94 -8.86
CA SER A 35 -5.77 -0.02 -8.38
C SER A 35 -4.69 -0.78 -7.60
N LEU A 36 -3.49 -0.21 -7.51
CA LEU A 36 -2.37 -0.77 -6.76
C LEU A 36 -1.91 0.21 -5.68
N LEU A 37 -1.54 -0.34 -4.52
CA LEU A 37 -0.67 0.34 -3.56
C LEU A 37 0.73 -0.24 -3.70
N VAL A 38 1.71 0.60 -3.97
CA VAL A 38 3.11 0.21 -4.12
C VAL A 38 3.91 0.91 -3.03
N SER A 39 4.46 0.13 -2.11
CA SER A 39 5.35 0.64 -1.06
C SER A 39 6.74 0.04 -1.19
N GLY A 40 7.75 0.82 -0.88
CA GLY A 40 9.14 0.40 -0.95
C GLY A 40 10.08 1.44 -0.36
N VAL A 41 11.37 1.16 -0.44
CA VAL A 41 12.44 2.03 0.00
C VAL A 41 13.46 2.16 -1.11
N ASP A 42 13.96 3.37 -1.32
CA ASP A 42 15.09 3.64 -2.20
C ASP A 42 16.03 4.68 -1.58
N ALA A 43 17.01 5.17 -2.36
CA ALA A 43 17.99 6.15 -1.89
C ALA A 43 17.36 7.46 -1.36
N ASN A 44 16.10 7.76 -1.68
CA ASN A 44 15.39 8.94 -1.21
C ASN A 44 14.49 8.66 0.01
N GLY A 45 14.53 7.44 0.55
CA GLY A 45 13.74 7.02 1.72
C GLY A 45 12.57 6.10 1.37
N TYR A 46 11.58 6.06 2.27
CA TYR A 46 10.38 5.24 2.13
C TYR A 46 9.33 5.91 1.27
N HIS A 47 8.63 5.12 0.47
CA HIS A 47 7.63 5.59 -0.46
C HIS A 47 6.33 4.79 -0.35
N LEU A 48 5.22 5.46 -0.64
CA LEU A 48 3.90 4.87 -0.87
C LEU A 48 3.27 5.54 -2.08
N TYR A 49 2.99 4.75 -3.11
CA TYR A 49 2.31 5.17 -4.33
C TYR A 49 0.95 4.48 -4.44
N GLN A 50 -0.04 5.21 -4.91
CA GLN A 50 -1.29 4.65 -5.41
C GLN A 50 -1.30 4.78 -6.94
N LEU A 51 -1.61 3.71 -7.65
CA LEU A 51 -1.78 3.67 -9.10
C LEU A 51 -3.21 3.24 -9.43
N ASP A 52 -3.85 3.93 -10.36
CA ASP A 52 -5.24 3.68 -10.76
C ASP A 52 -5.35 3.08 -12.18
N PRO A 53 -6.47 2.43 -12.53
CA PRO A 53 -6.74 1.85 -13.85
C PRO A 53 -6.41 2.70 -15.09
N SER A 54 -6.45 4.03 -14.95
CA SER A 54 -6.09 4.97 -16.03
C SER A 54 -4.58 4.99 -16.35
N GLY A 55 -3.75 4.39 -15.50
CA GLY A 55 -2.30 4.54 -15.49
C GLY A 55 -1.83 5.76 -14.69
N SER A 56 -2.73 6.57 -14.14
CA SER A 56 -2.37 7.68 -13.24
C SER A 56 -1.83 7.14 -11.92
N PHE A 57 -0.84 7.82 -11.33
CA PHE A 57 -0.35 7.50 -10.00
C PHE A 57 -0.06 8.74 -9.17
N LEU A 58 -0.18 8.60 -7.84
CA LEU A 58 0.05 9.65 -6.85
C LEU A 58 0.92 9.12 -5.71
N VAL A 59 1.68 10.02 -5.08
CA VAL A 59 2.45 9.73 -3.86
C VAL A 59 1.59 10.06 -2.64
N TRP A 60 1.59 9.18 -1.64
CA TRP A 60 0.80 9.32 -0.43
C TRP A 60 1.65 9.17 0.81
N LYS A 61 1.25 9.84 1.90
CA LYS A 61 1.75 9.56 3.25
C LYS A 61 0.97 8.43 3.92
N ALA A 62 -0.34 8.45 3.74
CA ALA A 62 -1.26 7.38 4.08
C ALA A 62 -2.44 7.43 3.08
N THR A 63 -2.95 6.27 2.67
CA THR A 63 -4.10 6.17 1.77
C THR A 63 -4.78 4.81 1.93
N ALA A 64 -6.00 4.69 1.43
CA ALA A 64 -6.78 3.47 1.36
C ALA A 64 -7.44 3.35 -0.02
N ILE A 65 -7.66 2.12 -0.48
CA ILE A 65 -8.39 1.79 -1.72
C ILE A 65 -9.45 0.72 -1.44
N GLY A 66 -10.45 0.60 -2.32
CA GLY A 66 -11.52 -0.39 -2.17
C GLY A 66 -12.76 0.13 -1.41
N LYS A 67 -13.58 -0.80 -0.92
CA LYS A 67 -14.83 -0.52 -0.18
C LYS A 67 -14.50 0.26 1.10
N GLY A 68 -15.23 1.33 1.38
CA GLY A 68 -15.04 2.14 2.59
C GLY A 68 -13.76 3.00 2.59
N SER A 69 -13.14 3.20 1.42
CA SER A 69 -11.87 3.94 1.32
C SER A 69 -12.01 5.42 1.67
N SER A 70 -13.16 6.05 1.42
CA SER A 70 -13.41 7.44 1.80
C SER A 70 -13.36 7.63 3.32
N GLU A 71 -14.06 6.76 4.06
CA GLU A 71 -14.11 6.74 5.51
C GLU A 71 -12.74 6.37 6.10
N SER A 72 -12.08 5.37 5.50
CA SER A 72 -10.73 4.95 5.89
C SER A 72 -9.71 6.08 5.73
N LYS A 73 -9.76 6.84 4.62
CA LYS A 73 -8.89 8.02 4.43
C LYS A 73 -9.16 9.11 5.46
N ALA A 74 -10.43 9.40 5.75
CA ALA A 74 -10.80 10.37 6.79
C ALA A 74 -10.33 9.94 8.21
N PHE A 75 -10.28 8.63 8.47
CA PHE A 75 -9.72 8.10 9.71
C PHE A 75 -8.20 8.23 9.76
N LEU A 76 -7.52 7.88 8.66
CA LEU A 76 -6.06 8.04 8.53
C LEU A 76 -5.64 9.51 8.68
N GLU A 77 -6.39 10.46 8.10
CA GLU A 77 -6.11 11.90 8.22
C GLU A 77 -6.10 12.39 9.68
N LYS A 78 -6.90 11.77 10.56
CA LYS A 78 -6.97 12.13 11.99
C LYS A 78 -5.87 11.47 12.83
N ARG A 79 -5.38 10.31 12.41
CA ARG A 79 -4.44 9.46 13.17
C ARG A 79 -3.00 9.63 12.72
N TYR A 80 -2.76 9.99 11.46
CA TYR A 80 -1.43 10.10 10.90
C TYR A 80 -0.69 11.34 11.44
N THR A 81 0.57 11.15 11.81
CA THR A 81 1.51 12.22 12.11
C THR A 81 2.81 12.01 11.32
N ASN A 82 3.60 13.07 11.11
CA ASN A 82 4.84 12.96 10.32
C ASN A 82 5.95 12.20 11.06
N ASP A 83 5.83 12.08 12.38
CA ASP A 83 6.75 11.44 13.31
C ASP A 83 6.27 10.05 13.75
N ILE A 84 5.23 9.50 13.11
CA ILE A 84 4.70 8.18 13.42
C ILE A 84 5.77 7.10 13.25
N GLU A 85 5.95 6.27 14.28
CA GLU A 85 6.85 5.13 14.23
C GLU A 85 6.21 3.93 13.51
N LEU A 86 7.04 2.98 13.07
CA LEU A 86 6.57 1.83 12.29
C LEU A 86 5.51 1.01 13.05
N GLU A 87 5.71 0.78 14.35
CA GLU A 87 4.77 0.00 15.16
C GLU A 87 3.41 0.69 15.28
N ASP A 88 3.42 2.01 15.52
CA ASP A 88 2.20 2.82 15.56
C ASP A 88 1.51 2.92 14.20
N ALA A 89 2.28 2.94 13.11
CA ALA A 89 1.74 2.93 11.75
C ALA A 89 1.04 1.61 11.43
N ILE A 90 1.60 0.46 11.85
CA ILE A 90 0.96 -0.86 11.71
C ILE A 90 -0.35 -0.90 12.50
N SER A 91 -0.31 -0.48 13.76
CA SER A 91 -1.50 -0.42 14.63
C SER A 91 -2.58 0.50 14.04
N THR A 92 -2.19 1.67 13.52
CA THR A 92 -3.10 2.61 12.87
C THR A 92 -3.70 2.03 11.60
N ALA A 93 -2.93 1.34 10.77
CA ALA A 93 -3.42 0.68 9.56
C ALA A 93 -4.44 -0.42 9.89
N LEU A 94 -4.17 -1.25 10.90
CA LEU A 94 -5.09 -2.30 11.33
C LEU A 94 -6.38 -1.73 11.96
N LEU A 95 -6.27 -0.68 12.78
CA LEU A 95 -7.44 0.02 13.31
C LEU A 95 -8.28 0.63 12.19
N THR A 96 -7.63 1.19 11.16
CA THR A 96 -8.34 1.74 9.98
C THR A 96 -9.13 0.64 9.26
N LEU A 97 -8.53 -0.54 9.07
CA LEU A 97 -9.22 -1.68 8.49
C LEU A 97 -10.41 -2.10 9.37
N LYS A 98 -10.21 -2.20 10.69
CA LYS A 98 -11.24 -2.59 11.67
C LYS A 98 -12.51 -1.73 11.60
N GLU A 99 -12.37 -0.42 11.40
CA GLU A 99 -13.52 0.49 11.26
C GLU A 99 -14.41 0.17 10.03
N SER A 100 -13.82 -0.41 8.98
CA SER A 100 -14.50 -0.75 7.73
C SER A 100 -14.84 -2.24 7.59
N PHE A 101 -14.41 -3.07 8.54
CA PHE A 101 -14.48 -4.51 8.45
C PHE A 101 -15.73 -5.09 9.13
N ASP A 102 -16.55 -5.78 8.34
CA ASP A 102 -17.75 -6.46 8.83
C ASP A 102 -17.36 -7.81 9.47
N GLY A 103 -16.98 -7.80 10.76
CA GLY A 103 -16.71 -9.02 11.54
C GLY A 103 -15.41 -8.99 12.35
N LYS A 104 -14.89 -10.18 12.69
CA LYS A 104 -13.64 -10.31 13.45
C LYS A 104 -12.45 -10.44 12.48
N MET A 105 -11.47 -9.55 12.64
CA MET A 105 -10.18 -9.68 11.96
C MET A 105 -9.38 -10.84 12.55
N THR A 106 -8.77 -11.64 11.69
CA THR A 106 -7.93 -12.80 12.03
C THR A 106 -6.70 -12.83 11.14
N THR A 107 -5.70 -13.64 11.53
CA THR A 107 -4.49 -13.83 10.73
C THR A 107 -4.74 -14.54 9.39
N GLU A 108 -5.94 -15.11 9.18
CA GLU A 108 -6.32 -15.79 7.95
C GLU A 108 -7.05 -14.86 6.96
N ASN A 109 -7.72 -13.82 7.46
CA ASN A 109 -8.48 -12.88 6.64
C ASN A 109 -7.81 -11.51 6.45
N THR A 110 -6.68 -11.29 7.12
CA THR A 110 -5.90 -10.06 7.07
C THR A 110 -4.44 -10.38 6.83
N GLN A 111 -3.78 -9.61 5.96
CA GLN A 111 -2.34 -9.73 5.71
C GLN A 111 -1.71 -8.34 5.78
N VAL A 112 -0.51 -8.26 6.36
CA VAL A 112 0.25 -7.01 6.50
C VAL A 112 1.63 -7.20 5.88
N GLY A 113 1.97 -6.33 4.94
CA GLY A 113 3.32 -6.17 4.42
C GLY A 113 3.93 -4.88 4.95
N ARG A 114 5.21 -4.91 5.29
CA ARG A 114 5.95 -3.74 5.77
C ARG A 114 7.30 -3.62 5.10
N VAL A 115 7.79 -2.39 5.02
CA VAL A 115 9.15 -2.10 4.55
C VAL A 115 9.98 -1.72 5.77
N VAL A 116 11.02 -2.50 6.06
CA VAL A 116 11.91 -2.31 7.20
C VAL A 116 13.35 -2.31 6.72
N GLY A 117 14.08 -1.22 7.00
CA GLY A 117 15.43 -1.06 6.47
C GLY A 117 15.39 -0.97 4.94
N ASP A 118 16.07 -1.90 4.27
CA ASP A 118 16.18 -1.99 2.81
C ASP A 118 15.28 -3.05 2.17
N LYS A 119 14.35 -3.65 2.94
CA LYS A 119 13.57 -4.82 2.51
C LYS A 119 12.08 -4.67 2.77
N PHE A 120 11.31 -5.28 1.87
CA PHE A 120 9.89 -5.57 2.08
C PHE A 120 9.73 -6.99 2.61
N GLU A 121 8.90 -7.15 3.62
CA GLU A 121 8.50 -8.45 4.15
C GLU A 121 7.00 -8.50 4.42
N ILE A 122 6.42 -9.68 4.24
CA ILE A 122 5.06 -9.98 4.69
C ILE A 122 5.18 -10.53 6.10
N MET A 123 4.41 -9.96 7.03
CA MET A 123 4.39 -10.43 8.41
C MET A 123 3.88 -11.86 8.48
N SER A 124 4.54 -12.66 9.31
CA SER A 124 4.06 -14.00 9.67
C SER A 124 2.75 -13.91 10.47
N ASN A 125 1.99 -15.01 10.49
CA ASN A 125 0.76 -15.10 11.29
C ASN A 125 1.03 -14.87 12.78
N ASP A 126 2.19 -15.29 13.29
CA ASP A 126 2.53 -15.09 14.70
C ASP A 126 2.79 -13.62 15.00
N GLN A 127 3.58 -12.93 14.16
CA GLN A 127 3.78 -11.48 14.30
C GLN A 127 2.47 -10.70 14.17
N LEU A 128 1.60 -11.06 13.22
CA LEU A 128 0.33 -10.36 13.04
C LEU A 128 -0.63 -10.60 14.22
N ARG A 129 -0.59 -11.80 14.82
CA ARG A 129 -1.43 -12.12 15.99
C ARG A 129 -1.17 -11.16 17.14
N ASP A 130 0.09 -10.85 17.43
CA ASP A 130 0.47 -9.92 18.51
C ASP A 130 -0.17 -8.54 18.35
N TYR A 131 -0.28 -8.03 17.13
CA TYR A 131 -0.97 -6.76 16.86
C TYR A 131 -2.50 -6.88 16.91
N LEU A 132 -3.05 -7.98 16.38
CA LEU A 132 -4.50 -8.20 16.39
C LEU A 132 -5.07 -8.37 17.81
N GLU A 133 -4.28 -8.86 18.76
CA GLU A 133 -4.68 -8.96 20.18
C GLU A 133 -4.71 -7.61 20.91
N GLN A 134 -4.04 -6.59 20.36
CA GLN A 134 -3.94 -5.25 20.96
C GLN A 134 -5.02 -4.28 20.46
N ILE A 135 -5.78 -4.63 19.41
CA ILE A 135 -6.75 -3.74 18.74
C ILE A 135 -8.21 -4.13 18.95
#